data_AF-A0A9P0PJY2-F1
#
_entry.id   AF-A0A9P0PJY2-F1
#
_cell.length_a   1.000
_cell.length_b   1.000
_cell.length_c   1.000
_cell.angle_alpha   90.00
_cell.angle_beta   90.00
_cell.angle_gamma   90.00
#
_symmetry.space_group_name_H-M   'P 1'
#
loop_
_entity.id
_entity.type
_entity.pdbx_description
1 polymer ?
#
loop_
_entity_poly.entity_id
_entity_poly.type
_entity_poly.pdbx_seq_one_letter_code
_entity_poly.pdbx_strand_id
1 'polypeptide(L)'
;MVDKWLDKVDRLAERYHWDDDAILRLISGRLRGNARQWYEENVDYDSSWDEIKRSMSQHFRKSVPFSKLFKDAANYDASPGQNLGDYCFKKLSKLRALNIQIPDPYLIDAVIGGIRDENIARTVRAAQHTDANALYAYLNTVGEMPQEKKVLILIVEIFSRQRRSDLVMAIVIKRKSISLQARAQHVLIAVFRAIFHPVAESHAWNVPTVKDWDILKKSALFRVRKCIKLKH
;
A
#
# COMPACT_ATOMS: atom_id res chain seq x y z
N MET A 1 10.18 -16.92 6.82
CA MET A 1 11.35 -16.02 6.76
C MET A 1 11.87 -15.89 8.18
N VAL A 2 13.16 -15.59 8.37
CA VAL A 2 13.95 -15.81 9.60
C VAL A 2 13.20 -15.66 10.94
N ASP A 3 12.37 -14.61 11.09
CA ASP A 3 11.51 -14.36 12.27
C ASP A 3 10.70 -15.60 12.72
N LYS A 4 10.01 -16.28 11.80
CA LYS A 4 9.20 -17.48 12.13
C LYS A 4 10.03 -18.65 12.66
N TRP A 5 11.29 -18.72 12.23
CA TRP A 5 12.21 -19.75 12.70
C TRP A 5 12.75 -19.37 14.08
N LEU A 6 13.10 -18.10 14.29
CA LEU A 6 13.50 -17.57 15.61
C LEU A 6 12.38 -17.76 16.65
N ASP A 7 11.14 -17.43 16.32
CA ASP A 7 9.98 -17.66 17.20
C ASP A 7 9.80 -19.16 17.54
N LYS A 8 10.21 -20.06 16.64
CA LYS A 8 10.15 -21.50 16.89
C LYS A 8 11.25 -21.94 17.86
N VAL A 9 12.45 -21.34 17.75
CA VAL A 9 13.54 -21.58 18.70
C VAL A 9 13.11 -21.08 20.09
N ASP A 10 12.55 -19.88 20.21
CA ASP A 10 12.07 -19.34 21.50
C ASP A 10 11.04 -20.27 22.16
N ARG A 11 10.03 -20.71 21.41
CA ARG A 11 9.01 -21.64 21.95
C ARG A 11 9.59 -22.97 22.41
N LEU A 12 10.70 -23.42 21.81
CA LEU A 12 11.38 -24.65 22.23
C LEU A 12 12.25 -24.38 23.47
N ALA A 13 13.00 -23.27 23.47
CA ALA A 13 13.81 -22.85 24.60
C ALA A 13 12.95 -22.65 25.86
N GLU A 14 11.80 -21.98 25.74
CA GLU A 14 10.85 -21.79 26.83
C GLU A 14 10.28 -23.13 27.33
N ARG A 15 9.89 -24.03 26.41
CA ARG A 15 9.31 -25.33 26.76
C ARG A 15 10.29 -26.25 27.49
N TYR A 16 11.55 -26.24 27.09
CA TYR A 16 12.59 -27.13 27.61
C TYR A 16 13.54 -26.44 28.58
N HIS A 17 13.27 -25.19 28.94
CA HIS A 17 14.09 -24.35 29.82
C HIS A 17 15.56 -24.29 29.39
N TRP A 18 15.82 -24.04 28.11
CA TRP A 18 17.18 -23.87 27.60
C TRP A 18 17.73 -22.50 28.03
N ASP A 19 18.97 -22.49 28.50
CA ASP A 19 19.77 -21.29 28.67
C ASP A 19 20.40 -20.85 27.34
N ASP A 20 20.96 -19.65 27.30
CA ASP A 20 21.54 -19.07 26.09
C ASP A 20 22.63 -19.96 25.49
N ASP A 21 23.51 -20.52 26.32
CA ASP A 21 24.56 -21.45 25.88
C ASP A 21 24.00 -22.70 25.19
N ALA A 22 22.97 -23.30 25.77
CA ALA A 22 22.29 -24.45 25.18
C ALA A 22 21.62 -24.06 23.85
N ILE A 23 20.97 -22.89 23.79
CA ILE A 23 20.33 -22.39 22.56
C ILE A 23 21.39 -22.22 21.47
N LEU A 24 22.46 -21.46 21.73
CA LEU A 24 23.54 -21.18 20.79
C LEU A 24 24.19 -22.46 20.26
N ARG A 25 24.50 -23.40 21.16
CA ARG A 25 25.03 -24.70 20.76
C ARG A 25 24.06 -25.47 19.87
N LEU A 26 22.77 -25.51 20.20
CA LEU A 26 21.76 -26.27 19.46
C LEU A 26 21.45 -25.66 18.09
N ILE A 27 21.38 -24.33 17.99
CA ILE A 27 21.10 -23.67 16.72
C ILE A 27 22.27 -23.81 15.75
N SER A 28 23.53 -23.76 16.22
CA SER A 28 24.71 -23.92 15.37
C SER A 28 24.65 -25.19 14.49
N GLY A 29 24.17 -26.31 15.05
CA GLY A 29 24.00 -27.57 14.36
C GLY A 29 22.87 -27.59 13.31
N ARG A 30 21.93 -26.64 13.39
CA ARG A 30 20.77 -26.51 12.48
C ARG A 30 21.01 -25.49 11.36
N LEU A 31 21.99 -24.60 11.49
CA LEU A 31 22.36 -23.66 10.45
C LEU A 31 23.12 -24.35 9.31
N ARG A 32 22.92 -23.85 8.09
CA ARG A 32 23.53 -24.37 6.85
C ARG A 32 23.86 -23.23 5.90
N GLY A 33 24.89 -23.44 5.05
CA GLY A 33 25.34 -22.47 4.05
C GLY A 33 25.69 -21.11 4.68
N ASN A 34 25.27 -20.02 4.04
CA ASN A 34 25.56 -18.64 4.48
C ASN A 34 25.10 -18.35 5.91
N ALA A 35 24.04 -18.99 6.39
CA ALA A 35 23.58 -18.79 7.77
C ALA A 35 24.53 -19.40 8.80
N ARG A 36 25.18 -20.52 8.45
CA ARG A 36 26.21 -21.14 9.29
C ARG A 36 27.49 -20.31 9.29
N GLN A 37 27.92 -19.87 8.11
CA GLN A 37 29.10 -19.02 7.99
C GLN A 37 28.93 -17.73 8.78
N TRP A 38 27.79 -17.05 8.63
CA TRP A 38 27.47 -15.85 9.41
C TRP A 38 27.54 -16.11 10.92
N TYR A 39 27.01 -17.24 11.39
CA TYR A 39 27.05 -17.61 12.81
C TYR A 39 28.48 -17.80 13.32
N GLU A 40 29.32 -18.51 12.57
CA GLU A 40 30.73 -18.74 12.91
C GLU A 40 31.55 -17.43 12.91
N GLU A 41 31.14 -16.42 12.14
CA GLU A 41 31.81 -15.11 12.03
C GLU A 41 31.31 -14.06 13.04
N ASN A 42 30.10 -14.21 13.60
CA ASN A 42 29.42 -13.15 14.36
C ASN A 42 28.98 -13.55 15.77
N VAL A 43 29.15 -14.82 16.18
CA VAL A 43 28.78 -15.28 17.53
C VAL A 43 30.04 -15.53 18.35
N ASP A 44 30.19 -14.74 19.41
CA ASP A 44 31.23 -14.90 20.42
C ASP A 44 30.72 -15.70 21.63
N TYR A 45 31.64 -16.16 22.48
CA TYR A 45 31.33 -16.99 23.67
C TYR A 45 30.37 -16.29 24.65
N ASP A 46 30.46 -14.97 24.80
CA ASP A 46 29.63 -14.19 25.74
C ASP A 46 28.35 -13.63 25.10
N SER A 47 28.00 -14.05 23.88
CA SER A 47 26.82 -13.53 23.20
C SER A 47 25.53 -14.06 23.84
N SER A 48 24.58 -13.16 24.12
CA SER A 48 23.24 -13.59 24.54
C SER A 48 22.40 -14.06 23.36
N TRP A 49 21.41 -14.93 23.63
CA TRP A 49 20.47 -15.37 22.60
C TRP A 49 19.72 -14.19 21.97
N ASP A 50 19.35 -13.18 22.77
CA ASP A 50 18.63 -11.99 22.30
C ASP A 50 19.47 -11.10 21.36
N GLU A 51 20.78 -11.03 21.57
CA GLU A 51 21.71 -10.33 20.66
C GLU A 51 21.84 -11.07 19.33
N ILE A 52 22.06 -12.38 19.38
CA ILE A 52 22.16 -13.21 18.18
C ILE A 52 20.86 -13.18 17.40
N LYS A 53 19.71 -13.29 18.08
CA LYS A 53 18.39 -13.19 17.47
C LYS A 53 18.19 -11.85 16.75
N ARG A 54 18.54 -10.72 17.38
CA ARG A 54 18.46 -9.39 16.75
C ARG A 54 19.36 -9.28 15.53
N SER A 55 20.62 -9.69 15.65
CA SER A 55 21.61 -9.60 14.58
C SER A 55 21.24 -10.49 13.39
N MET A 56 20.80 -11.73 13.67
CA MET A 56 20.36 -12.70 12.67
C MET A 56 19.09 -12.23 11.95
N SER A 57 18.13 -11.66 12.69
CA SER A 57 16.96 -11.01 12.09
C SER A 57 17.38 -9.88 11.16
N GLN A 58 18.29 -9.00 11.55
CA GLN A 58 18.73 -7.91 10.70
C GLN A 58 19.43 -8.40 9.42
N HIS A 59 20.31 -9.39 9.54
CA HIS A 59 21.12 -9.89 8.42
C HIS A 59 20.29 -10.68 7.40
N PHE A 60 19.37 -11.54 7.85
CA PHE A 60 18.62 -12.44 6.97
C PHE A 60 17.19 -11.98 6.65
N ARG A 61 16.70 -10.91 7.27
CA ARG A 61 15.42 -10.32 6.91
C ARG A 61 15.55 -9.73 5.52
N LYS A 62 14.90 -10.38 4.55
CA LYS A 62 14.63 -9.78 3.24
C LYS A 62 13.84 -8.50 3.49
N SER A 63 14.53 -7.36 3.54
CA SER A 63 13.89 -6.07 3.70
C SER A 63 13.03 -5.84 2.46
N VAL A 64 11.71 -5.89 2.62
CA VAL A 64 10.83 -5.35 1.59
C VAL A 64 11.09 -3.85 1.62
N PRO A 65 11.58 -3.25 0.52
CA PRO A 65 11.95 -1.83 0.55
C PRO A 65 10.77 -1.01 1.04
N PHE A 66 11.01 -0.08 1.96
CA PHE A 66 9.97 0.81 2.49
C PHE A 66 9.15 1.45 1.36
N SER A 67 9.80 1.84 0.26
CA SER A 67 9.15 2.40 -0.92
C SER A 67 8.11 1.47 -1.56
N LYS A 68 8.31 0.15 -1.51
CA LYS A 68 7.34 -0.84 -1.98
C LYS A 68 6.19 -0.98 -1.00
N LEU A 69 6.47 -1.10 0.30
CA LEU A 69 5.43 -1.18 1.33
C LEU A 69 4.54 0.08 1.32
N PHE A 70 5.15 1.25 1.20
CA PHE A 70 4.46 2.54 1.13
C PHE A 70 3.56 2.63 -0.09
N LYS A 71 4.06 2.27 -1.27
CA LYS A 71 3.24 2.22 -2.50
C LYS A 71 2.11 1.20 -2.37
N ASP A 72 2.37 0.04 -1.80
CA ASP A 72 1.36 -1.01 -1.62
C ASP A 72 0.26 -0.58 -0.64
N ALA A 73 0.59 0.20 0.40
CA ALA A 73 -0.38 0.77 1.33
C ALA A 73 -1.14 1.95 0.73
N ALA A 74 -0.44 2.87 0.07
CA ALA A 74 -1.00 4.08 -0.53
C ALA A 74 -2.00 3.75 -1.65
N ASN A 75 -1.66 2.82 -2.55
CA ASN A 75 -2.47 2.46 -3.71
C ASN A 75 -3.55 1.40 -3.43
N TYR A 76 -3.70 0.94 -2.18
CA TYR A 76 -4.72 -0.04 -1.84
C TYR A 76 -6.04 0.67 -1.52
N ASP A 77 -6.99 0.58 -2.45
CA ASP A 77 -8.34 1.17 -2.33
C ASP A 77 -9.41 0.08 -2.20
N ALA A 78 -10.59 0.47 -1.75
CA ALA A 78 -11.76 -0.38 -1.73
C ALA A 78 -12.17 -0.74 -3.17
N SER A 79 -12.30 -2.04 -3.44
CA SER A 79 -12.73 -2.54 -4.74
C SER A 79 -14.27 -2.59 -4.84
N PRO A 80 -14.86 -2.46 -6.04
CA PRO A 80 -16.29 -2.64 -6.22
C PRO A 80 -16.75 -4.01 -5.72
N GLY A 81 -17.86 -4.06 -4.98
CA GLY A 81 -18.38 -5.30 -4.39
C GLY A 81 -17.58 -5.84 -3.19
N GLN A 82 -16.53 -5.18 -2.75
CA GLN A 82 -15.74 -5.62 -1.60
C GLN A 82 -16.46 -5.26 -0.30
N ASN A 83 -16.47 -6.18 0.67
CA ASN A 83 -16.86 -5.87 2.04
C ASN A 83 -15.93 -4.80 2.65
N LEU A 84 -16.51 -3.74 3.21
CA LEU A 84 -15.76 -2.59 3.70
C LEU A 84 -14.96 -2.89 4.98
N GLY A 85 -15.42 -3.82 5.80
CA GLY A 85 -14.67 -4.35 6.94
C GLY A 85 -13.39 -5.05 6.49
N ASP A 86 -13.49 -5.97 5.52
CA ASP A 86 -12.33 -6.66 4.94
C ASP A 86 -11.35 -5.69 4.30
N TYR A 87 -11.87 -4.66 3.61
CA TYR A 87 -11.06 -3.57 3.08
C TYR A 87 -10.29 -2.86 4.20
N CYS A 88 -10.98 -2.42 5.25
CA CYS A 88 -10.40 -1.71 6.39
C CYS A 88 -9.29 -2.53 7.04
N PHE A 89 -9.56 -3.80 7.35
CA PHE A 89 -8.58 -4.71 7.95
C PHE A 89 -7.30 -4.84 7.11
N LYS A 90 -7.46 -5.03 5.79
CA LYS A 90 -6.33 -5.16 4.87
C LYS A 90 -5.56 -3.85 4.71
N LYS A 91 -6.25 -2.70 4.64
CA LYS A 91 -5.60 -1.37 4.55
C LYS A 91 -4.77 -1.08 5.80
N LEU A 92 -5.35 -1.28 6.99
CA LEU A 92 -4.66 -1.10 8.26
C LEU A 92 -3.46 -2.04 8.40
N SER A 93 -3.59 -3.30 7.96
CA SER A 93 -2.47 -4.25 7.96
C SER A 93 -1.31 -3.77 7.09
N LYS A 94 -1.58 -3.19 5.92
CA LYS A 94 -0.55 -2.62 5.04
C LYS A 94 0.12 -1.38 5.64
N LEU A 95 -0.65 -0.52 6.30
CA LEU A 95 -0.12 0.66 7.00
C LEU A 95 0.77 0.25 8.18
N ARG A 96 0.34 -0.73 8.98
CA ARG A 96 1.13 -1.28 10.10
C ARG A 96 2.41 -1.97 9.62
N ALA A 97 2.42 -2.56 8.43
CA ALA A 97 3.61 -3.17 7.84
C ALA A 97 4.74 -2.17 7.54
N LEU A 98 4.45 -0.87 7.50
CA LEU A 98 5.47 0.18 7.36
C LEU A 98 6.38 0.29 8.59
N ASN A 99 5.97 -0.28 9.73
CA ASN A 99 6.69 -0.23 11.00
C ASN A 99 7.04 1.21 11.44
N ILE A 100 6.10 2.14 11.20
CA ILE A 100 6.14 3.52 11.68
C ILE A 100 4.93 3.75 12.56
N GLN A 101 5.07 4.58 13.59
CA GLN A 101 3.96 4.95 14.45
C GLN A 101 3.10 5.99 13.74
N ILE A 102 1.89 5.58 13.33
CA ILE A 102 0.90 6.46 12.68
C ILE A 102 -0.23 6.70 13.69
N PRO A 103 -0.48 7.95 14.12
CA PRO A 103 -1.62 8.27 14.96
C PRO A 103 -2.96 7.85 14.33
N ASP A 104 -3.90 7.40 15.16
CA ASP A 104 -5.22 6.91 14.72
C ASP A 104 -5.99 7.88 13.81
N PRO A 105 -6.01 9.21 14.03
CA PRO A 105 -6.68 10.13 13.10
C PRO A 105 -6.19 10.03 11.66
N TYR A 106 -4.88 9.79 11.46
CA TYR A 106 -4.31 9.62 10.12
C TYR A 106 -4.55 8.22 9.55
N LEU A 107 -4.64 7.19 10.40
CA LEU A 107 -5.06 5.85 9.97
C LEU A 107 -6.51 5.87 9.48
N ILE A 108 -7.39 6.54 10.21
CA ILE A 108 -8.80 6.71 9.87
C ILE A 108 -8.92 7.46 8.54
N ASP A 109 -8.24 8.60 8.39
CA ASP A 109 -8.25 9.37 7.15
C ASP A 109 -7.73 8.56 5.96
N ALA A 110 -6.64 7.82 6.13
CA ALA A 110 -6.07 6.97 5.08
C ALA A 110 -7.00 5.82 4.65
N VAL A 111 -7.79 5.26 5.59
CA VAL A 111 -8.80 4.23 5.27
C VAL A 111 -9.98 4.86 4.53
N ILE A 112 -10.52 5.99 5.01
CA ILE A 112 -11.64 6.70 4.37
C ILE A 112 -11.24 7.17 2.96
N GLY A 113 -10.02 7.68 2.80
CA GLY A 113 -9.51 8.18 1.52
C GLY A 113 -9.39 7.12 0.42
N GLY A 114 -9.30 5.83 0.77
CA GLY A 114 -9.34 4.73 -0.21
C GLY A 114 -10.75 4.21 -0.53
N ILE A 115 -11.80 4.77 0.07
CA ILE A 115 -13.20 4.48 -0.31
C ILE A 115 -13.55 5.36 -1.51
N ARG A 116 -13.79 4.74 -2.67
CA ARG A 116 -14.03 5.45 -3.94
C ARG A 116 -15.43 6.05 -4.07
N ASP A 117 -16.40 5.51 -3.34
CA ASP A 117 -17.75 6.06 -3.31
C ASP A 117 -17.81 7.24 -2.35
N GLU A 118 -17.99 8.44 -2.89
CA GLU A 118 -17.99 9.69 -2.14
C GLU A 118 -19.15 9.79 -1.13
N ASN A 119 -20.30 9.17 -1.41
CA ASN A 119 -21.42 9.19 -0.47
C ASN A 119 -21.09 8.33 0.76
N ILE A 120 -20.55 7.13 0.53
CA ILE A 120 -20.09 6.25 1.61
C ILE A 120 -18.97 6.92 2.40
N ALA A 121 -17.96 7.49 1.73
CA ALA A 121 -16.85 8.17 2.38
C ALA A 121 -17.32 9.35 3.26
N ARG A 122 -18.33 10.11 2.82
CA ARG A 122 -18.95 11.18 3.62
C ARG A 122 -19.70 10.64 4.83
N THR A 123 -20.49 9.60 4.67
CA THR A 123 -21.24 8.98 5.77
C THR A 123 -20.30 8.42 6.82
N VAL A 124 -19.24 7.71 6.41
CA VAL A 124 -18.20 7.19 7.33
C VAL A 124 -17.50 8.35 8.04
N ARG A 125 -17.11 9.41 7.32
CA ARG A 125 -16.46 10.56 7.95
C ARG A 125 -17.36 11.29 8.97
N ALA A 126 -18.67 11.37 8.69
CA ALA A 126 -19.63 11.99 9.58
C ALA A 126 -19.85 11.21 10.89
N ALA A 127 -19.56 9.91 10.90
CA ALA A 127 -19.69 9.06 12.09
C ALA A 127 -18.59 9.27 13.15
N GLN A 128 -17.58 10.11 12.88
CA GLN A 128 -16.56 10.58 13.84
C GLN A 128 -15.95 9.47 14.71
N HIS A 129 -15.20 8.57 14.09
CA HIS A 129 -14.55 7.46 14.79
C HIS A 129 -13.39 7.93 15.66
N THR A 130 -13.30 7.40 16.88
CA THR A 130 -12.24 7.71 17.86
C THR A 130 -10.92 7.04 17.54
N ASP A 131 -10.98 5.83 17.00
CA ASP A 131 -9.83 4.96 16.75
C ASP A 131 -10.09 4.01 15.57
N ALA A 132 -9.04 3.31 15.16
CA ALA A 132 -9.08 2.39 14.02
C ALA A 132 -10.01 1.18 14.25
N ASN A 133 -10.23 0.74 15.49
CA ASN A 133 -11.10 -0.39 15.81
C ASN A 133 -12.57 0.03 15.75
N ALA A 134 -12.91 1.22 16.25
CA ALA A 134 -14.24 1.81 16.12
C ALA A 134 -14.63 1.99 14.64
N LEU A 135 -13.68 2.46 13.81
CA LEU A 135 -13.88 2.54 12.36
C LEU A 135 -14.12 1.15 11.74
N TYR A 136 -13.32 0.15 12.10
CA TYR A 136 -13.48 -1.22 11.60
C TYR A 136 -14.85 -1.81 11.95
N ALA A 137 -15.29 -1.66 13.20
CA ALA A 137 -16.61 -2.11 13.64
C ALA A 137 -17.74 -1.44 12.86
N TYR A 138 -17.62 -0.13 12.60
CA TYR A 138 -18.59 0.59 11.80
C TYR A 138 -18.61 0.14 10.33
N LEU A 139 -17.44 -0.04 9.69
CA LEU A 139 -17.38 -0.48 8.30
C LEU A 139 -17.94 -1.90 8.09
N ASN A 140 -17.90 -2.75 9.12
CA ASN A 140 -18.60 -4.04 9.10
C ASN A 140 -20.14 -3.88 9.05
N THR A 141 -20.71 -2.81 9.61
CA THR A 141 -22.17 -2.57 9.56
C THR A 141 -22.62 -1.90 8.27
N VAL A 142 -21.74 -1.13 7.62
CA VAL A 142 -22.03 -0.50 6.31
C VAL A 142 -22.17 -1.56 5.21
N GLY A 143 -21.43 -2.66 5.28
CA GLY A 143 -21.54 -3.78 4.35
C GLY A 143 -20.58 -3.68 3.16
N GLU A 144 -21.10 -3.83 1.94
CA GLU A 144 -20.29 -3.95 0.72
C GLU A 144 -20.23 -2.66 -0.11
N MET A 145 -19.10 -2.47 -0.79
CA MET A 145 -18.96 -1.43 -1.80
C MET A 145 -19.97 -1.62 -2.94
N PRO A 146 -20.58 -0.55 -3.45
CA PRO A 146 -21.44 -0.62 -4.62
C PRO A 146 -20.73 -1.33 -5.77
N GLN A 147 -21.44 -2.26 -6.41
CA GLN A 147 -20.94 -2.89 -7.63
C GLN A 147 -20.74 -1.81 -8.69
N GLU A 148 -19.63 -1.88 -9.41
CA GLU A 148 -19.41 -0.99 -10.55
C GLU A 148 -20.42 -1.37 -11.62
N LYS A 149 -21.55 -0.65 -11.65
CA LYS A 149 -22.52 -0.78 -12.73
C LYS A 149 -21.75 -0.47 -14.01
N LYS A 150 -21.46 -1.49 -14.81
CA LYS A 150 -20.80 -1.33 -16.11
C LYS A 150 -21.49 -0.17 -16.81
N VAL A 151 -20.74 0.91 -17.03
CA VAL A 151 -21.16 2.10 -17.78
C VAL A 151 -21.79 1.71 -19.13
N LEU A 152 -21.50 0.51 -19.64
CA LEU A 152 -22.18 -0.14 -20.76
C LEU A 152 -23.70 -0.23 -20.65
N ILE A 153 -24.31 -0.44 -19.48
CA ILE A 153 -25.79 -0.53 -19.37
C ILE A 153 -26.41 0.86 -19.55
N LEU A 154 -25.83 1.89 -18.92
CA LEU A 154 -26.28 3.27 -19.13
C LEU A 154 -25.98 3.75 -20.56
N ILE A 155 -24.84 3.38 -21.14
CA ILE A 155 -24.52 3.70 -22.54
C ILE A 155 -25.49 2.99 -23.47
N VAL A 156 -25.83 1.72 -23.24
CA VAL A 156 -26.80 0.97 -24.06
C VAL A 156 -28.20 1.53 -23.89
N GLU A 157 -28.65 1.88 -22.68
CA GLU A 157 -29.96 2.51 -22.44
C GLU A 157 -30.05 3.94 -23.01
N ILE A 158 -28.97 4.71 -22.95
CA ILE A 158 -28.88 6.05 -23.54
C ILE A 158 -28.84 5.94 -25.07
N PHE A 159 -28.05 5.02 -25.65
CA PHE A 159 -27.99 4.81 -27.10
C PHE A 159 -29.27 4.17 -27.66
N SER A 160 -29.97 3.32 -26.89
CA SER A 160 -31.25 2.73 -27.30
C SER A 160 -32.41 3.74 -27.23
N ARG A 161 -32.31 4.76 -26.35
CA ARG A 161 -33.27 5.87 -26.28
C ARG A 161 -32.99 7.02 -27.23
N GLN A 162 -31.73 7.30 -27.59
CA GLN A 162 -31.37 8.49 -28.37
C GLN A 162 -31.28 8.19 -29.88
N ARG A 163 -32.43 8.07 -30.55
CA ARG A 163 -32.46 8.22 -32.02
C ARG A 163 -32.33 9.71 -32.38
N ARG A 164 -31.25 10.04 -33.11
CA ARG A 164 -31.05 11.25 -33.94
C ARG A 164 -31.22 12.61 -33.25
N SER A 165 -30.18 13.07 -32.57
CA SER A 165 -29.61 14.42 -32.76
C SER A 165 -28.38 14.59 -31.87
N ASP A 166 -27.42 15.38 -32.36
CA ASP A 166 -26.42 16.11 -31.56
C ASP A 166 -25.05 15.47 -31.29
N LEU A 167 -24.22 15.51 -32.34
CA LEU A 167 -22.74 15.52 -32.26
C LEU A 167 -22.17 16.59 -31.28
N VAL A 168 -22.96 17.60 -30.92
CA VAL A 168 -22.56 18.72 -30.06
C VAL A 168 -22.38 18.29 -28.59
N MET A 169 -23.18 17.32 -28.10
CA MET A 169 -23.10 16.84 -26.72
C MET A 169 -21.88 15.94 -26.45
N ALA A 170 -21.41 15.21 -27.47
CA ALA A 170 -20.21 14.38 -27.36
C ALA A 170 -18.92 15.20 -27.10
N ILE A 171 -18.87 16.45 -27.58
CA ILE A 171 -17.73 17.35 -27.38
C ILE A 171 -17.70 17.90 -25.95
N VAL A 172 -18.87 18.20 -25.36
CA VAL A 172 -18.99 18.74 -24.00
C VAL A 172 -18.57 17.70 -22.94
N ILE A 173 -18.97 16.44 -23.12
CA ILE A 173 -18.60 15.34 -22.22
C ILE A 173 -17.09 15.05 -22.28
N LYS A 174 -16.49 15.08 -23.48
CA LYS A 174 -15.04 14.88 -23.66
C LYS A 174 -14.22 16.00 -23.01
N ARG A 175 -14.68 17.27 -23.08
CA ARG A 175 -14.03 18.41 -22.40
C ARG A 175 -14.10 18.32 -20.87
N LYS A 176 -15.21 17.83 -20.29
CA LYS A 176 -15.37 17.67 -18.84
C LYS A 176 -14.49 16.55 -18.28
N SER A 177 -14.33 15.44 -19.01
CA SER A 177 -13.43 14.35 -18.61
C SER A 177 -11.96 14.77 -18.61
N ILE A 178 -11.54 15.60 -19.55
CA ILE A 178 -10.17 16.14 -19.63
C ILE A 178 -9.90 17.13 -18.48
N SER A 179 -10.89 17.95 -18.09
CA SER A 179 -10.72 18.90 -16.98
C SER A 179 -10.66 18.23 -15.60
N LEU A 180 -11.37 17.11 -15.40
CA LEU A 180 -11.27 16.30 -14.18
C LEU A 180 -9.89 15.61 -14.07
N GLN A 181 -9.34 15.12 -15.19
CA GLN A 181 -8.00 14.53 -15.22
C GLN A 181 -6.90 15.56 -14.93
N ALA A 182 -7.05 16.79 -15.42
CA ALA A 182 -6.14 17.90 -15.12
C ALA A 182 -6.19 18.31 -13.63
N ARG A 183 -7.37 18.34 -13.01
CA ARG A 183 -7.53 18.66 -11.58
C ARG A 183 -6.90 17.59 -10.68
N ALA A 184 -7.02 16.31 -11.02
CA ALA A 184 -6.33 15.24 -10.30
C ALA A 184 -4.80 15.36 -10.37
N GLN A 185 -4.25 15.82 -11.51
CA GLN A 185 -2.81 16.08 -11.68
C GLN A 185 -2.32 17.26 -10.82
N HIS A 186 -3.08 18.34 -10.72
CA HIS A 186 -2.72 19.49 -9.89
C HIS A 186 -2.72 19.16 -8.39
N VAL A 187 -3.64 18.32 -7.93
CA VAL A 187 -3.68 17.85 -6.53
C VAL A 187 -2.50 16.93 -6.22
N LEU A 188 -2.15 16.00 -7.12
CA LEU A 188 -0.97 15.15 -6.97
C LEU A 188 0.35 15.95 -6.96
N ILE A 189 0.48 17.00 -7.79
CA ILE A 189 1.66 17.88 -7.79
C ILE A 189 1.72 18.73 -6.50
N ALA A 190 0.58 19.22 -6.01
CA ALA A 190 0.50 19.98 -4.76
C ALA A 190 0.83 19.12 -3.54
N VAL A 191 0.35 17.88 -3.50
CA VAL A 191 0.67 16.89 -2.45
C VAL A 191 2.15 16.49 -2.51
N PHE A 192 2.71 16.30 -3.70
CA PHE A 192 4.14 16.00 -3.86
C PHE A 192 5.03 17.18 -3.41
N ARG A 193 4.63 18.43 -3.69
CA ARG A 193 5.33 19.62 -3.17
C ARG A 193 5.20 19.74 -1.65
N ALA A 194 4.02 19.55 -1.09
CA ALA A 194 3.80 19.67 0.36
C ALA A 194 4.56 18.60 1.17
N ILE A 195 4.73 17.39 0.61
CA ILE A 195 5.40 16.28 1.29
C ILE A 195 6.94 16.40 1.17
N PHE A 196 7.47 16.91 0.07
CA PHE A 196 8.92 16.91 -0.20
C PHE A 196 9.62 18.28 -0.03
N HIS A 197 8.91 19.37 0.21
CA HIS A 197 9.52 20.70 0.45
C HIS A 197 10.43 20.81 1.69
N PRO A 198 10.19 20.13 2.83
CA PRO A 198 11.08 20.26 3.98
C PRO A 198 12.36 19.40 3.89
N VAL A 199 12.50 18.56 2.85
CA VAL A 199 13.67 17.66 2.68
C VAL A 199 14.58 18.12 1.52
N ALA A 200 14.12 19.05 0.68
CA ALA A 200 14.87 19.51 -0.50
C ALA A 200 15.91 20.62 -0.20
N GLU A 201 15.89 21.22 1.00
CA GLU A 201 16.84 22.29 1.35
C GLU A 201 18.21 21.76 1.81
N SER A 202 18.36 20.46 2.07
CA SER A 202 19.63 19.94 2.62
C SER A 202 20.52 19.20 1.62
N HIS A 203 20.02 18.57 0.55
CA HIS A 203 20.88 17.84 -0.41
C HIS A 203 20.44 18.05 -1.86
N ALA A 204 21.40 18.36 -2.72
CA ALA A 204 21.25 18.65 -4.15
C ALA A 204 20.69 17.45 -4.94
N TRP A 205 19.36 17.34 -4.99
CA TRP A 205 18.66 16.50 -5.95
C TRP A 205 18.25 17.35 -7.15
N ASN A 206 18.78 17.03 -8.33
CA ASN A 206 18.36 17.64 -9.59
C ASN A 206 16.90 17.29 -9.85
N VAL A 207 15.99 18.25 -9.66
CA VAL A 207 14.55 18.09 -9.93
C VAL A 207 14.36 17.99 -11.45
N PRO A 208 13.71 16.93 -11.98
CA PRO A 208 13.46 16.79 -13.40
C PRO A 208 12.61 17.96 -13.90
N THR A 209 13.05 18.58 -14.98
CA THR A 209 12.38 19.74 -15.57
C THR A 209 11.06 19.33 -16.21
N VAL A 210 10.17 20.30 -16.47
CA VAL A 210 8.87 20.06 -17.12
C VAL A 210 9.01 19.29 -18.45
N LYS A 211 10.15 19.43 -19.15
CA LYS A 211 10.47 18.70 -20.39
C LYS A 211 10.69 17.21 -20.18
N ASP A 212 11.27 16.80 -19.04
CA ASP A 212 11.53 15.40 -18.71
C ASP A 212 10.23 14.63 -18.43
N TRP A 213 9.22 15.33 -17.91
CA TRP A 213 7.88 14.78 -17.68
C TRP A 213 7.10 14.51 -18.97
N ASP A 214 7.31 15.30 -20.03
CA ASP A 214 6.64 15.08 -21.31
C ASP A 214 7.21 13.88 -22.08
N ILE A 215 8.49 13.54 -21.87
CA ILE A 215 9.12 12.33 -22.40
C ILE A 215 8.53 11.07 -21.74
N LEU A 216 8.30 11.12 -20.42
CA LEU A 216 7.67 10.04 -19.66
C LEU A 216 6.18 9.86 -20.01
N LYS A 217 5.44 10.97 -20.24
CA LYS A 217 4.05 10.93 -20.73
C LYS A 217 3.94 10.27 -22.11
N LYS A 218 4.86 10.59 -23.04
CA LYS A 218 4.89 9.98 -24.38
C LYS A 218 5.17 8.47 -24.32
N SER A 219 6.08 8.03 -23.44
CA SER A 219 6.38 6.60 -23.24
C SER A 219 5.23 5.81 -22.62
N ALA A 220 4.49 6.41 -21.67
CA ALA A 220 3.33 5.78 -21.04
C ALA A 220 2.14 5.66 -22.01
N LEU A 221 1.88 6.70 -22.81
CA LEU A 221 0.84 6.67 -23.86
C LEU A 221 1.15 5.67 -24.97
N PHE A 222 2.43 5.43 -25.28
CA PHE A 222 2.84 4.43 -26.27
C PHE A 222 2.55 2.98 -25.81
N ARG A 223 2.69 2.69 -24.51
CA ARG A 223 2.35 1.36 -23.95
C ARG A 223 0.84 1.10 -23.93
N VAL A 224 0.02 2.11 -23.65
CA VAL A 224 -1.45 1.98 -23.66
C VAL A 224 -1.99 1.73 -25.06
N ARG A 225 -1.43 2.37 -26.10
CA ARG A 225 -1.81 2.11 -27.50
C ARG A 225 -1.42 0.71 -27.99
N LYS A 226 -0.33 0.12 -27.48
CA LYS A 226 0.10 -1.23 -27.86
C LYS A 226 -0.82 -2.33 -27.28
N CYS A 227 -1.40 -2.10 -26.09
CA CYS A 227 -2.37 -3.03 -25.50
C CYS A 227 -3.75 -3.03 -26.19
N ILE A 228 -4.11 -1.93 -26.87
CA ILE A 228 -5.41 -1.83 -27.58
C ILE A 228 -5.34 -2.48 -28.98
N LYS A 229 -4.16 -2.59 -29.60
CA LYS A 229 -3.98 -3.20 -30.93
C LYS A 229 -3.77 -4.72 -30.94
N LEU A 230 -3.73 -5.39 -29.80
CA LEU A 230 -3.53 -6.86 -29.69
C LEU A 230 -4.82 -7.64 -29.38
N LYS A 231 -5.99 -6.99 -29.52
CA LYS A 231 -7.31 -7.63 -29.46
C LYS A 231 -8.11 -7.32 -30.72
N HIS A 232 -7.61 -7.79 -31.86
CA HIS A 232 -8.37 -7.99 -33.08
C HIS A 232 -7.75 -9.15 -33.84
#